data_AF-A0AAD7EYE9-F1
#
_entry.id   AF-A0AAD7EYE9-F1
#
_cell.length_a   1.000
_cell.length_b   1.000
_cell.length_c   1.000
_cell.angle_alpha   90.00
_cell.angle_beta   90.00
_cell.angle_gamma   90.00
#
_symmetry.space_group_name_H-M   'P 1'
#
loop_
_entity.id
_entity.type
_entity.pdbx_description
1 polymer ?
#
loop_
_entity_poly.entity_id
_entity_poly.type
_entity_poly.pdbx_seq_one_letter_code
_entity_poly.pdbx_strand_id
1 'polypeptide(L)'
;NLPHLQMSSNQFKMILWILKECKVADVPSYTAFWSMQEGLHGLCGSTPKAYTLSIGNRFFVNDIQESIARDFANLEIVKNLHFYPEETAGPISEVWQAEQWKEFKPSELTPMYSRGLRQFFIEEVSKLDSG
;
A
#
# COMPACT_ATOMS: atom_id res chain seq x y z
N ASN A 1 -3.12 13.08 10.35
CA ASN A 1 -4.01 11.94 10.07
C ASN A 1 -3.22 10.67 10.24
N LEU A 2 -3.64 9.76 11.14
CA LEU A 2 -3.12 8.39 11.08
C LEU A 2 -3.49 7.82 9.70
N PRO A 3 -2.56 7.18 8.98
CA PRO A 3 -2.76 6.80 7.59
C PRO A 3 -3.96 5.85 7.39
N HIS A 4 -4.34 5.10 8.43
CA HIS A 4 -5.44 4.13 8.36
C HIS A 4 -6.71 4.54 9.12
N LEU A 5 -6.72 5.69 9.80
CA LEU A 5 -7.86 6.10 10.62
C LEU A 5 -8.12 7.61 10.51
N GLN A 6 -9.12 7.96 9.71
CA GLN A 6 -9.64 9.33 9.66
C GLN A 6 -10.60 9.54 10.83
N MET A 7 -10.08 10.09 11.93
CA MET A 7 -10.90 10.54 13.05
C MET A 7 -11.08 12.05 13.02
N SER A 8 -12.28 12.52 13.38
CA SER A 8 -12.50 13.94 13.62
C SER A 8 -11.73 14.41 14.86
N SER A 9 -11.42 15.71 14.90
CA SER A 9 -10.77 16.36 16.04
C SER A 9 -11.51 16.12 17.36
N ASN A 10 -12.85 16.06 17.31
CA ASN A 10 -13.68 15.84 18.50
C ASN A 10 -13.61 14.39 19.01
N GLN A 11 -13.62 13.41 18.10
CA GLN A 11 -13.42 12.01 18.45
C GLN A 11 -12.05 11.79 19.09
N PHE A 12 -11.02 12.41 18.53
CA PHE A 12 -9.67 12.28 19.06
C PHE A 12 -9.50 12.93 20.44
N LYS A 13 -10.11 14.11 20.64
CA LYS A 13 -10.15 14.76 21.97
C LYS A 13 -10.87 13.89 23.00
N MET A 14 -11.95 13.22 22.62
CA MET A 14 -12.67 12.29 23.49
C MET A 14 -11.77 11.11 23.89
N ILE A 15 -11.00 10.54 22.97
CA ILE A 15 -10.05 9.46 23.27
C ILE A 15 -8.96 9.93 24.23
N LEU A 16 -8.34 11.09 23.97
CA LEU A 16 -7.34 11.65 24.88
C LEU A 16 -7.92 11.95 26.28
N TRP A 17 -9.18 12.39 26.34
CA TRP A 17 -9.88 12.59 27.60
C TRP A 17 -10.10 11.26 28.35
N ILE A 18 -10.58 10.21 27.67
CA ILE A 18 -10.74 8.87 28.26
C ILE A 18 -9.41 8.34 28.79
N LEU A 19 -8.31 8.45 28.02
CA LEU A 19 -6.98 8.03 28.46
C LEU A 19 -6.52 8.74 29.74
N LYS A 20 -6.86 10.03 29.85
CA LYS A 20 -6.58 10.83 31.05
C LYS A 20 -7.42 10.38 32.26
N GLU A 21 -8.71 10.10 32.07
CA GLU A 21 -9.58 9.57 33.14
C GLU A 21 -9.14 8.17 33.60
N CYS A 22 -8.63 7.35 32.68
CA CYS A 22 -8.04 6.05 32.98
C CYS A 22 -6.66 6.12 33.66
N LYS A 23 -6.16 7.33 33.97
CA LYS A 23 -4.85 7.58 34.62
C LYS A 23 -3.66 6.96 33.89
N VAL A 24 -3.72 6.90 32.56
CA VAL A 24 -2.57 6.51 31.74
C VAL A 24 -1.47 7.57 31.90
N ALA A 25 -0.22 7.13 32.10
CA ALA A 25 0.91 8.05 32.21
C ALA A 25 1.23 8.69 30.84
N ASP A 26 1.75 9.93 30.86
CA ASP A 26 2.29 10.64 29.70
C ASP A 26 1.32 10.83 28.51
N VAL A 27 0.03 11.01 28.78
CA VAL A 27 -0.95 11.33 27.73
C VAL A 27 -0.68 12.74 27.17
N PRO A 28 -0.35 12.88 25.86
CA PRO A 28 -0.09 14.18 25.27
C PRO A 28 -1.37 15.02 25.21
N SER A 29 -1.23 16.34 25.30
CA SER A 29 -2.34 17.23 24.96
C SER A 29 -2.66 17.14 23.48
N TYR A 30 -3.91 17.48 23.11
CA TYR A 30 -4.33 17.50 21.71
C TYR A 30 -3.39 18.35 20.82
N THR A 31 -2.93 19.50 21.34
CA THR A 31 -2.02 20.40 20.62
C THR A 31 -0.62 19.84 20.51
N ALA A 32 -0.09 19.22 21.58
CA ALA A 32 1.22 18.58 21.56
C ALA A 32 1.25 17.42 20.56
N PHE A 33 0.20 16.59 20.54
CA PHE A 33 0.05 15.52 19.57
C PHE A 33 0.01 16.04 18.13
N TRP A 34 -0.76 17.11 17.88
CA TRP A 34 -0.82 17.73 16.56
C TRP A 34 0.53 18.30 16.11
N SER A 35 1.27 18.95 17.01
CA SER A 35 2.59 19.48 16.70
C SER A 35 3.58 18.36 16.36
N MET A 36 3.52 17.24 17.08
CA MET A 36 4.31 16.05 16.75
C MET A 36 3.92 15.49 15.38
N GLN A 37 2.62 15.42 15.09
CA GLN A 37 2.10 14.93 13.82
C GLN A 37 2.56 15.81 12.63
N GLU A 38 2.52 17.13 12.76
CA GLU A 38 3.05 18.05 11.74
C GLU A 38 4.55 17.86 11.54
N GLY A 39 5.31 17.69 12.63
CA GLY A 39 6.74 17.38 12.56
C GLY A 39 7.01 16.07 11.80
N LEU A 40 6.28 15.01 12.12
CA LEU A 40 6.37 13.72 11.42
C LEU A 40 5.94 13.82 9.96
N HIS A 41 4.91 14.60 9.66
CA HIS A 41 4.48 14.85 8.29
C HIS A 41 5.56 15.59 7.48
N GLY A 42 6.27 16.54 8.10
CA GLY A 42 7.40 17.21 7.45
C GLY A 42 8.59 16.27 7.18
N LEU A 43 8.82 15.28 8.06
CA LEU A 43 9.93 14.34 7.93
C LEU A 43 9.65 13.19 6.95
N CYS A 44 8.43 12.63 7.02
CA CYS A 44 8.09 11.38 6.32
C CYS A 44 6.92 11.53 5.34
N GLY A 45 6.17 12.63 5.38
CA GLY A 45 4.99 12.86 4.55
C GLY A 45 5.35 13.22 3.11
N SER A 46 4.51 12.79 2.17
CA SER A 46 4.57 13.23 0.77
C SER A 46 3.74 14.50 0.61
N THR A 47 4.23 15.49 -0.16
CA THR A 47 3.48 16.72 -0.41
C THR A 47 2.55 16.51 -1.61
N PRO A 48 1.23 16.48 -1.43
CA PRO A 48 0.31 16.33 -2.54
C PRO A 48 0.37 17.55 -3.47
N LYS A 49 0.35 17.30 -4.78
CA LYS A 49 0.27 18.34 -5.81
C LYS A 49 -1.18 18.77 -5.99
N ALA A 50 -1.43 20.08 -5.88
CA ALA A 50 -2.75 20.65 -6.09
C ALA A 50 -3.01 20.88 -7.58
N TYR A 51 -4.14 20.39 -8.07
CA TYR A 51 -4.62 20.61 -9.43
C TYR A 51 -5.98 21.31 -9.37
N THR A 52 -6.13 22.36 -10.16
CA THR A 52 -7.41 23.06 -10.32
C THR A 52 -7.91 22.81 -11.73
N LEU A 53 -9.07 22.15 -11.86
CA LEU A 53 -9.72 21.97 -13.15
C LEU A 53 -10.28 23.32 -13.64
N SER A 54 -10.45 23.46 -14.95
CA SER A 54 -11.05 24.64 -15.58
C SER A 54 -12.46 24.96 -15.06
N ILE A 55 -13.18 23.95 -14.58
CA ILE A 55 -14.51 24.08 -13.97
C ILE A 55 -14.49 24.58 -12.51
N GLY A 56 -13.30 24.84 -11.95
CA GLY A 56 -13.12 25.41 -10.60
C GLY A 56 -12.88 24.39 -9.48
N ASN A 57 -13.00 23.10 -9.76
CA ASN A 57 -12.76 22.05 -8.75
C ASN A 57 -11.26 21.91 -8.47
N ARG A 58 -10.89 21.92 -7.18
CA ARG A 58 -9.51 21.72 -6.71
C ARG A 58 -9.36 20.32 -6.14
N PHE A 59 -8.40 19.57 -6.66
CA PHE A 59 -8.04 18.22 -6.21
C PHE A 59 -6.57 18.16 -5.81
N PHE A 60 -6.24 17.20 -4.97
CA PHE A 60 -4.88 16.96 -4.50
C PHE A 60 -4.47 15.55 -4.92
N VAL A 61 -3.36 15.44 -5.62
CA VAL A 61 -2.84 14.17 -6.12
C VAL A 61 -1.51 13.90 -5.46
N ASN A 62 -1.40 12.75 -4.79
CA ASN A 62 -0.14 12.27 -4.25
C ASN A 62 0.76 11.80 -5.39
N ASP A 63 2.08 11.94 -5.21
CA ASP A 63 3.03 11.37 -6.17
C ASP A 63 3.04 9.84 -6.04
N ILE A 64 2.65 9.16 -7.12
CA ILE A 64 2.57 7.70 -7.15
C ILE A 64 3.96 7.09 -6.96
N GLN A 65 5.01 7.72 -7.51
CA GLN A 65 6.38 7.21 -7.40
C GLN A 65 6.86 7.23 -5.94
N GLU A 66 6.57 8.31 -5.20
CA GLU A 66 6.90 8.40 -3.77
C GLU A 66 6.13 7.36 -2.94
N SER A 67 4.85 7.11 -3.29
CA SER A 67 4.07 6.08 -2.61
C SER A 67 4.67 4.69 -2.80
N ILE A 68 4.97 4.33 -4.04
CA ILE A 68 5.60 3.04 -4.37
C ILE A 68 6.95 2.93 -3.66
N ALA A 69 7.80 3.95 -3.75
CA ALA A 69 9.11 3.93 -3.09
C ALA A 69 9.00 3.71 -1.58
N ARG A 70 7.99 4.30 -0.93
CA ARG A 70 7.73 4.13 0.51
C ARG A 70 7.27 2.72 0.85
N ASP A 71 6.41 2.12 0.02
CA ASP A 71 5.95 0.75 0.20
C ASP A 71 7.11 -0.25 0.08
N PHE A 72 8.02 -0.02 -0.89
CA PHE A 72 9.24 -0.82 -1.03
C PHE A 72 10.25 -0.60 0.11
N ALA A 73 10.32 0.60 0.68
CA ALA A 73 11.20 0.89 1.82
C ALA A 73 10.73 0.23 3.13
N ASN A 74 9.45 -0.13 3.23
CA ASN A 74 8.91 -0.78 4.42
C ASN A 74 9.05 -2.32 4.33
N LEU A 75 9.95 -2.87 5.14
CA LEU A 75 10.22 -4.31 5.20
C LEU A 75 8.99 -5.17 5.54
N GLU A 76 8.00 -4.63 6.24
CA GLU A 76 6.78 -5.40 6.54
C GLU A 76 5.79 -5.38 5.37
N ILE A 77 5.78 -4.32 4.56
CA ILE A 77 4.92 -4.23 3.38
C ILE A 77 5.54 -5.02 2.23
N VAL A 78 6.84 -4.88 1.99
CA VAL A 78 7.53 -5.50 0.84
C VAL A 78 7.39 -7.02 0.82
N LYS A 79 7.30 -7.68 1.98
CA LYS A 79 7.08 -9.14 2.11
C LYS A 79 5.73 -9.58 1.53
N ASN A 80 4.75 -8.68 1.51
CA ASN A 80 3.40 -8.95 1.02
C ASN A 80 3.20 -8.46 -0.43
N LEU A 81 4.21 -7.86 -1.06
CA LEU A 81 4.13 -7.43 -2.45
C LEU A 81 4.37 -8.62 -3.38
N HIS A 82 3.36 -8.96 -4.18
CA HIS A 82 3.43 -10.01 -5.19
C HIS A 82 3.59 -9.38 -6.58
N PHE A 83 4.74 -9.61 -7.21
CA PHE A 83 5.06 -9.05 -8.53
C PHE A 83 4.79 -10.02 -9.68
N TYR A 84 4.83 -11.32 -9.41
CA TYR A 84 4.75 -12.35 -10.43
C TYR A 84 3.41 -13.08 -10.36
N PRO A 85 2.83 -13.44 -11.51
CA PRO A 85 1.64 -14.26 -11.56
C PRO A 85 1.89 -15.62 -10.87
N GLU A 86 0.88 -16.12 -10.17
CA GLU A 86 0.93 -17.40 -9.48
C GLU A 86 -0.28 -18.26 -9.85
N GLU A 87 -0.04 -19.41 -10.47
CA GLU A 87 -1.11 -20.37 -10.76
C GLU A 87 -1.37 -21.25 -9.53
N THR A 88 -2.57 -21.11 -8.95
CA THR A 88 -3.03 -21.86 -7.78
C THR A 88 -4.14 -22.82 -8.18
N ALA A 89 -4.20 -24.02 -7.59
CA ALA A 89 -5.23 -25.02 -7.89
C ALA A 89 -6.62 -24.72 -7.27
N GLY A 90 -6.71 -23.71 -6.40
CA GLY A 90 -7.92 -23.32 -5.66
C GLY A 90 -8.66 -22.13 -6.28
N PRO A 91 -9.71 -21.62 -5.62
CA PRO A 91 -10.38 -20.40 -6.05
C PRO A 91 -9.39 -19.21 -6.01
N ILE A 92 -9.57 -18.28 -6.95
CA ILE A 92 -8.77 -17.06 -7.04
C ILE A 92 -9.07 -16.20 -5.81
N SER A 93 -8.05 -15.93 -5.00
CA SER A 93 -8.14 -14.98 -3.88
C SER A 93 -7.62 -13.60 -4.29
N GLU A 94 -6.61 -13.56 -5.16
CA GLU A 94 -5.81 -12.37 -5.42
C GLU A 94 -5.59 -12.15 -6.93
N VAL A 95 -5.30 -10.91 -7.33
CA VAL A 95 -5.19 -10.51 -8.75
C VAL A 95 -4.03 -11.22 -9.46
N TRP A 96 -2.91 -11.48 -8.79
CA TRP A 96 -1.78 -12.22 -9.38
C TRP A 96 -2.10 -13.71 -9.63
N GLN A 97 -3.21 -14.22 -9.09
CA GLN A 97 -3.69 -15.58 -9.36
C GLN A 97 -4.73 -15.64 -10.48
N ALA A 98 -5.16 -14.49 -11.01
CA ALA A 98 -6.24 -14.43 -11.97
C ALA A 98 -5.83 -14.94 -13.36
N GLU A 99 -6.77 -15.51 -14.10
CA GLU A 99 -6.50 -15.97 -15.47
C GLU A 99 -6.26 -14.83 -16.47
N GLN A 100 -6.57 -13.58 -16.10
CA GLN A 100 -6.37 -12.41 -16.95
C GLN A 100 -4.91 -12.25 -17.41
N TRP A 101 -3.94 -12.75 -16.66
CA TRP A 101 -2.53 -12.77 -17.07
C TRP A 101 -2.29 -13.60 -18.34
N LYS A 102 -3.18 -14.53 -18.71
CA LYS A 102 -3.10 -15.33 -19.93
C LYS A 102 -3.56 -14.58 -21.19
N GLU A 103 -4.21 -13.42 -21.03
CA GLU A 103 -4.72 -12.62 -22.15
C GLU A 103 -3.66 -11.70 -22.78
N PHE A 104 -2.59 -11.39 -22.05
CA PHE A 104 -1.53 -10.48 -22.51
C PHE A 104 -0.49 -11.20 -23.37
N LYS A 105 0.20 -10.42 -24.21
CA LYS A 105 1.31 -10.96 -25.00
C LYS A 105 2.52 -11.26 -24.10
N PRO A 106 3.37 -12.25 -24.43
CA PRO A 106 4.59 -12.54 -23.67
C PRO A 106 5.50 -11.32 -23.45
N SER A 107 5.55 -10.39 -24.41
CA SER A 107 6.34 -9.14 -24.32
C SER A 107 5.79 -8.12 -23.33
N GLU A 108 4.53 -8.25 -22.92
CA GLU A 108 3.82 -7.35 -22.00
C GLU A 108 3.73 -7.95 -20.58
N LEU A 109 4.17 -9.19 -20.41
CA LEU A 109 4.13 -9.94 -19.16
C LEU A 109 5.43 -9.84 -18.37
N THR A 110 5.34 -10.16 -17.08
CA THR A 110 6.52 -10.39 -16.27
C THR A 110 7.30 -11.59 -16.79
N PRO A 111 8.64 -11.60 -16.69
CA PRO A 111 9.49 -12.62 -17.33
C PRO A 111 9.30 -14.03 -16.77
N MET A 112 8.49 -14.20 -15.73
CA MET A 112 8.31 -15.44 -14.99
C MET A 112 6.88 -15.54 -14.44
N TYR A 113 6.37 -16.76 -14.33
CA TYR A 113 5.22 -17.09 -13.50
C TYR A 113 5.55 -18.25 -12.56
N SER A 114 4.86 -18.30 -11.43
CA SER A 114 5.04 -19.32 -10.40
C SER A 114 3.88 -20.33 -10.42
N ARG A 115 4.19 -21.61 -10.19
CA ARG A 115 3.21 -22.66 -9.91
C ARG A 115 3.67 -23.42 -8.66
N GLY A 116 3.10 -23.07 -7.50
CA GLY A 116 3.55 -23.54 -6.20
C GLY A 116 5.02 -23.16 -5.94
N LEU A 117 5.90 -24.15 -5.80
CA LEU A 117 7.34 -23.93 -5.57
C LEU A 117 8.19 -23.92 -6.85
N ARG A 118 7.57 -23.96 -8.03
CA ARG A 118 8.28 -23.97 -9.32
C ARG A 118 8.09 -22.64 -10.04
N GLN A 119 9.16 -22.14 -10.62
CA GLN A 119 9.18 -20.91 -11.40
C GLN A 119 9.46 -21.27 -12.86
N PHE A 120 8.73 -20.64 -13.78
CA PHE A 120 8.87 -20.85 -15.21
C PHE A 120 9.10 -19.51 -15.89
N PHE A 121 10.18 -19.40 -16.65
CA PHE A 121 10.49 -18.18 -17.39
C PHE A 121 9.88 -18.21 -18.79
N ILE A 122 9.43 -17.04 -19.23
CA ILE A 122 8.93 -16.86 -20.59
C ILE A 122 10.06 -17.17 -21.57
N GLU A 123 9.74 -17.89 -22.66
CA GLU A 123 10.68 -18.34 -23.71
C GLU A 123 11.74 -19.37 -23.25
N GLU A 124 11.69 -19.85 -22.01
CA GLU A 124 12.57 -20.92 -21.54
C GLU A 124 11.97 -22.31 -21.82
N VAL A 125 12.82 -23.24 -22.27
CA VAL A 125 12.40 -24.63 -22.50
C VAL A 125 12.10 -25.29 -21.17
N SER A 126 10.90 -25.82 -21.03
CA SER A 126 10.44 -26.54 -19.84
C SER A 126 9.98 -27.95 -20.21
N LYS A 127 10.24 -28.89 -19.31
CA LYS A 127 9.81 -30.28 -19.48
C LYS A 127 8.34 -30.41 -19.09
N LEU A 128 7.53 -31.01 -19.96
CA LEU A 128 6.14 -31.34 -19.67
C LEU A 128 6.07 -32.45 -18.62
N ASP A 129 5.00 -32.45 -17.81
CA ASP A 129 4.75 -33.52 -16.84
C ASP A 129 4.59 -34.89 -17.53
N SER A 130 4.28 -34.92 -18.83
CA SER A 130 4.14 -36.13 -19.66
C SER A 130 5.45 -36.72 -20.19
N GLY A 131 6.59 -36.04 -20.04
CA GLY A 131 7.88 -36.49 -20.59
C GLY A 131 8.21 -35.87 -21.93
#